data_AF-A0A7J4IYS3-F1
#
_entry.id   AF-A0A7J4IYS3-F1
#
_cell.length_a   1.000
_cell.length_b   1.000
_cell.length_c   1.000
_cell.angle_alpha   90.00
_cell.angle_beta   90.00
_cell.angle_gamma   90.00
#
_symmetry.space_group_name_H-M   'P 1'
#
loop_
_entity.id
_entity.type
_entity.pdbx_description
1 polymer ?
#
loop_
_entity_poly.entity_id
_entity_poly.type
_entity_poly.pdbx_seq_one_letter_code
_entity_poly.pdbx_strand_id
1 'polypeptide(L)'
;MRKRRKTKMHSEEIFRIVGLAAALAIIALLYGAISIQDTSAKVEARNALLSNFGGEKAIQPVFEPVEITLTLITDSDKTGLIELTPLVQQLEQIREIEITSQKRLEMGSGEAKQLIEKYRIERIPSVLLQGQTKEATVLTENWPTLGSIETDGTMALRNVPPIYLETSTGKLRGETRATFISVPDKNGVFDAEEAYTQILQSAFGVNPVEKETVSYNSPEGKTLLSKYMLEKIPAFILSGDLNAYSGFPELWLQGGTVEADGNYIFRKPEAIQGTNYFDLDKNEVIEAVQQGQ
;
A
#
# COMPACT_ATOMS: atom_id res chain seq x y z
N MET A 1 -11.48 -14.64 59.68
CA MET A 1 -10.55 -13.94 58.77
C MET A 1 -10.64 -14.56 57.37
N ARG A 2 -11.23 -13.86 56.38
CA ARG A 2 -10.94 -14.02 54.95
C ARG A 2 -11.68 -12.93 54.17
N LYS A 3 -10.99 -11.82 53.91
CA LYS A 3 -11.44 -10.75 53.00
C LYS A 3 -11.42 -11.30 51.57
N ARG A 4 -12.57 -11.35 50.90
CA ARG A 4 -12.63 -11.50 49.43
C ARG A 4 -12.57 -10.09 48.81
N ARG A 5 -11.43 -9.76 48.18
CA ARG A 5 -11.30 -8.62 47.27
C ARG A 5 -12.04 -8.97 45.98
N LYS A 6 -13.02 -8.15 45.59
CA LYS A 6 -13.56 -8.12 44.22
C LYS A 6 -12.58 -7.34 43.36
N THR A 7 -11.95 -8.01 42.40
CA THR A 7 -11.20 -7.38 41.31
C THR A 7 -12.21 -6.76 40.34
N LYS A 8 -12.14 -5.44 40.20
CA LYS A 8 -12.88 -4.64 39.22
C LYS A 8 -11.85 -4.21 38.18
N MET A 9 -11.67 -5.02 37.13
CA MET A 9 -10.89 -4.71 35.94
C MET A 9 -11.45 -5.58 34.82
N HIS A 10 -12.11 -5.00 33.81
CA HIS A 10 -12.22 -5.60 32.47
C HIS A 10 -12.93 -4.75 31.40
N SER A 11 -13.32 -3.48 31.64
CA SER A 11 -13.90 -2.66 30.57
C SER A 11 -12.85 -1.91 29.73
N GLU A 12 -11.71 -1.51 30.29
CA GLU A 12 -10.71 -0.73 29.53
C GLU A 12 -9.84 -1.56 28.57
N GLU A 13 -9.70 -2.87 28.79
CA GLU A 13 -8.89 -3.71 27.89
C GLU A 13 -9.62 -4.09 26.59
N ILE A 14 -10.97 -4.15 26.61
CA ILE A 14 -11.76 -4.50 25.43
C ILE A 14 -11.78 -3.36 24.39
N PHE A 15 -11.81 -2.10 24.83
CA PHE A 15 -11.74 -0.95 23.92
C PHE A 15 -10.38 -0.81 23.23
N ARG A 16 -9.28 -1.18 23.91
CA ARG A 16 -7.93 -1.15 23.33
C ARG A 16 -7.74 -2.17 22.20
N ILE A 17 -8.40 -3.32 22.26
CA ILE A 17 -8.28 -4.37 21.24
C ILE A 17 -9.04 -4.02 19.95
N VAL A 18 -10.18 -3.34 20.07
CA VAL A 18 -10.99 -2.92 18.90
C VAL A 18 -10.34 -1.73 18.16
N GLY A 19 -9.77 -0.76 18.89
CA GLY A 19 -9.03 0.36 18.28
C GLY A 19 -7.79 -0.09 17.51
N LEU A 20 -7.05 -1.08 18.03
CA LEU A 20 -5.83 -1.61 17.40
C LEU A 20 -6.09 -2.32 16.06
N ALA A 21 -7.24 -2.98 15.89
CA ALA A 21 -7.59 -3.69 14.67
C ALA A 21 -7.98 -2.74 13.52
N ALA A 22 -8.65 -1.62 13.83
CA ALA A 22 -8.98 -0.58 12.84
C ALA A 22 -7.73 0.20 12.40
N ALA A 23 -6.83 0.50 13.34
CA ALA A 23 -5.51 1.10 13.10
C ALA A 23 -4.65 0.31 12.10
N LEU A 24 -4.54 -1.00 12.35
CA LEU A 24 -3.75 -1.90 11.52
C LEU A 24 -4.36 -2.06 10.12
N ALA A 25 -5.68 -2.02 9.98
CA ALA A 25 -6.33 -2.08 8.66
C ALA A 25 -6.00 -0.83 7.80
N ILE A 26 -5.99 0.37 8.38
CA ILE A 26 -5.72 1.62 7.65
C ILE A 26 -4.25 1.72 7.23
N ILE A 27 -3.32 1.37 8.13
CA ILE A 27 -1.87 1.34 7.83
C ILE A 27 -1.53 0.22 6.84
N ALA A 28 -2.13 -0.97 7.00
CA ALA A 28 -1.99 -2.07 6.05
C ALA A 28 -2.66 -1.80 4.70
N LEU A 29 -3.45 -0.74 4.51
CA LEU A 29 -4.06 -0.43 3.21
C LEU A 29 -3.30 0.68 2.47
N LEU A 30 -2.64 1.59 3.18
CA LEU A 30 -1.71 2.55 2.57
C LEU A 30 -0.34 1.95 2.24
N TYR A 31 0.05 0.87 2.93
CA TYR A 31 1.31 0.14 2.67
C TYR A 31 1.13 -1.34 2.26
N GLY A 32 -0.07 -1.92 2.29
CA GLY A 32 -0.24 -3.37 2.15
C GLY A 32 -1.57 -3.84 1.52
N ALA A 33 -2.20 -3.03 0.66
CA ALA A 33 -3.43 -3.44 -0.03
C ALA A 33 -3.22 -4.53 -1.10
N ILE A 34 -2.10 -5.25 -1.12
CA ILE A 34 -1.88 -6.36 -2.04
C ILE A 34 -1.33 -7.55 -1.26
N SER A 35 -2.14 -8.14 -0.39
CA SER A 35 -2.11 -9.59 -0.19
C SER A 35 -3.54 -10.07 0.09
N ILE A 36 -4.39 -9.93 -0.91
CA ILE A 36 -5.71 -10.55 -0.94
C ILE A 36 -5.68 -11.60 -2.06
N GLN A 37 -5.21 -12.80 -1.73
CA GLN A 37 -5.77 -14.01 -2.30
C GLN A 37 -6.57 -14.70 -1.18
N ASP A 38 -7.76 -15.16 -1.55
CA ASP A 38 -8.84 -15.74 -0.74
C ASP A 38 -9.64 -14.84 0.20
N THR A 39 -10.62 -14.16 -0.39
CA THR A 39 -11.79 -13.57 0.28
C THR A 39 -12.79 -14.61 0.81
N SER A 40 -12.72 -15.88 0.39
CA SER A 40 -13.61 -16.95 0.86
C SER A 40 -13.27 -17.42 2.28
N ALA A 41 -11.99 -17.68 2.57
CA ALA A 41 -11.53 -18.16 3.87
C ALA A 41 -11.65 -17.08 4.98
N LYS A 42 -11.51 -15.78 4.64
CA LYS A 42 -11.68 -14.68 5.59
C LYS A 42 -13.14 -14.41 5.96
N VAL A 43 -14.09 -14.66 5.05
CA VAL A 43 -15.53 -14.55 5.37
C VAL A 43 -15.97 -15.70 6.26
N GLU A 44 -15.45 -16.91 6.06
CA GLU A 44 -15.73 -18.05 6.94
C GLU A 44 -15.08 -17.91 8.32
N ALA A 45 -13.82 -17.44 8.42
CA ALA A 45 -13.18 -17.18 9.71
C ALA A 45 -13.90 -16.07 10.50
N ARG A 46 -14.39 -15.03 9.81
CA ARG A 46 -15.20 -13.95 10.40
C ARG A 46 -16.57 -14.45 10.85
N ASN A 47 -17.24 -15.29 10.07
CA ASN A 47 -18.55 -15.84 10.44
C ASN A 47 -18.44 -16.89 11.56
N ALA A 48 -17.36 -17.69 11.60
CA ALA A 48 -17.07 -18.65 12.67
C ALA A 48 -16.72 -17.96 14.01
N LEU A 49 -16.06 -16.80 13.96
CA LEU A 49 -15.82 -15.97 15.13
C LEU A 49 -17.11 -15.34 15.68
N LEU A 50 -18.02 -14.92 14.80
CA LEU A 50 -19.30 -14.32 15.18
C LEU A 50 -20.32 -15.34 15.72
N SER A 51 -20.28 -16.60 15.28
CA SER A 51 -21.18 -17.65 15.78
C SER A 51 -20.84 -18.14 17.20
N ASN A 52 -19.59 -17.98 17.66
CA ASN A 52 -19.18 -18.36 19.02
C ASN A 52 -19.50 -17.30 20.10
N PHE A 53 -20.00 -16.13 19.72
CA PHE A 53 -20.55 -15.12 20.65
C PHE A 53 -22.07 -15.25 20.84
N GLY A 54 -22.61 -16.46 20.68
CA GLY A 54 -23.95 -16.82 21.12
C GLY A 54 -24.04 -16.90 22.65
N GLY A 55 -24.00 -15.75 23.32
CA GLY A 55 -24.17 -15.63 24.76
C GLY A 55 -24.28 -14.17 25.18
N GLU A 56 -25.51 -13.74 25.50
CA GLU A 56 -25.92 -12.39 25.92
C GLU A 56 -25.76 -11.29 24.86
N LYS A 57 -26.88 -10.68 24.46
CA LYS A 57 -26.91 -9.41 23.72
C LYS A 57 -26.26 -8.33 24.58
N ALA A 58 -24.95 -8.14 24.43
CA ALA A 58 -24.26 -6.99 24.96
C ALA A 58 -24.94 -5.75 24.37
N ILE A 59 -25.54 -4.93 25.23
CA ILE A 59 -26.02 -3.60 24.87
C ILE A 59 -24.77 -2.83 24.47
N GLN A 60 -24.49 -2.75 23.17
CA GLN A 60 -23.40 -1.90 22.70
C GLN A 60 -23.79 -0.46 23.07
N PRO A 61 -22.92 0.28 23.77
CA PRO A 61 -23.19 1.68 24.04
C PRO A 61 -23.45 2.38 22.71
N VAL A 62 -24.61 3.01 22.60
CA VAL A 62 -24.95 3.86 21.46
C VAL A 62 -24.03 5.07 21.58
N PHE A 63 -22.96 5.08 20.78
CA PHE A 63 -22.10 6.24 20.64
C PHE A 63 -22.69 7.09 19.51
N GLU A 64 -22.98 8.36 19.79
CA GLU A 64 -23.34 9.31 18.75
C GLU A 64 -22.09 9.57 17.90
N PRO A 65 -22.13 9.33 16.58
CA PRO A 65 -20.96 9.52 15.73
C PRO A 65 -20.57 11.00 15.73
N VAL A 66 -19.26 11.26 15.70
CA VAL A 66 -18.77 12.64 15.64
C VAL A 66 -18.86 13.16 14.21
N GLU A 67 -19.32 14.39 14.05
CA GLU A 67 -19.52 14.98 12.74
C GLU A 67 -18.19 15.49 12.17
N ILE A 68 -17.86 15.04 10.97
CA ILE A 68 -16.67 15.47 10.24
C ILE A 68 -17.01 15.89 8.81
N THR A 69 -16.22 16.82 8.29
CA THR A 69 -16.23 17.17 6.87
C THR A 69 -14.95 16.71 6.22
N LEU A 70 -15.05 16.24 4.98
CA LEU A 70 -13.94 15.74 4.19
C LEU A 70 -13.72 16.64 2.98
N THR A 71 -12.52 17.19 2.84
CA THR A 71 -12.10 17.90 1.63
C THR A 71 -10.99 17.11 0.93
N LEU A 72 -11.25 16.72 -0.32
CA LEU A 72 -10.28 16.09 -1.20
C LEU A 72 -9.76 17.12 -2.19
N ILE A 73 -8.44 17.30 -2.24
CA ILE A 73 -7.78 18.17 -3.22
C ILE A 73 -7.12 17.27 -4.27
N THR A 74 -7.49 17.47 -5.53
CA THR A 74 -7.02 16.68 -6.69
C THR A 74 -6.45 17.57 -7.79
N ASP A 75 -5.84 16.96 -8.80
CA ASP A 75 -5.44 17.65 -10.04
C ASP A 75 -5.89 16.80 -11.25
N SER A 76 -7.05 17.14 -11.81
CA SER A 76 -7.61 16.45 -12.97
C SER A 76 -6.80 16.65 -14.26
N ASP A 77 -5.93 17.66 -14.32
CA ASP A 77 -5.02 17.88 -15.45
C ASP A 77 -3.82 16.91 -15.41
N LYS A 78 -3.63 16.17 -14.31
CA LYS A 78 -2.56 15.19 -14.11
C LYS A 78 -3.11 13.78 -14.05
N THR A 79 -2.92 13.03 -15.14
CA THR A 79 -3.25 11.61 -15.20
C THR A 79 -2.28 10.78 -14.36
N GLY A 80 -2.78 9.67 -13.79
CA GLY A 80 -1.93 8.67 -13.11
C GLY A 80 -1.64 8.96 -11.64
N LEU A 81 -2.17 10.04 -11.07
CA LEU A 81 -2.15 10.26 -9.62
C LEU A 81 -2.84 9.12 -8.87
N ILE A 82 -2.35 8.80 -7.68
CA ILE A 82 -2.97 7.81 -6.81
C ILE A 82 -4.41 8.21 -6.49
N GLU A 83 -5.35 7.27 -6.51
CA GLU A 83 -6.73 7.56 -6.13
C GLU A 83 -6.91 7.40 -4.61
N LEU A 84 -7.45 8.42 -3.95
CA LEU A 84 -7.75 8.38 -2.51
C LEU A 84 -9.17 7.87 -2.19
N THR A 85 -9.92 7.42 -3.20
CA THR A 85 -11.24 6.82 -3.01
C THR A 85 -11.25 5.65 -2.03
N PRO A 86 -10.30 4.70 -2.04
CA PRO A 86 -10.26 3.63 -1.04
C PRO A 86 -10.08 4.13 0.40
N LEU A 87 -9.29 5.20 0.59
CA LEU A 87 -9.13 5.83 1.90
C LEU A 87 -10.44 6.48 2.35
N VAL A 88 -11.11 7.21 1.47
CA VAL A 88 -12.42 7.82 1.77
C VAL A 88 -13.45 6.76 2.17
N GLN A 89 -13.56 5.68 1.40
CA GLN A 89 -14.48 4.58 1.70
C GLN A 89 -14.18 3.93 3.06
N GLN A 90 -12.90 3.79 3.43
CA GLN A 90 -12.53 3.26 4.74
C GLN A 90 -12.95 4.19 5.87
N LEU A 91 -12.76 5.51 5.70
CA LEU A 91 -13.23 6.49 6.67
C LEU A 91 -14.76 6.39 6.86
N GLU A 92 -15.53 6.25 5.78
CA GLU A 92 -16.99 6.06 5.85
C GLU A 92 -17.43 4.78 6.59
N GLN A 93 -16.57 3.75 6.66
CA GLN A 93 -16.88 2.52 7.40
C GLN A 93 -16.58 2.61 8.91
N ILE A 94 -15.93 3.69 9.37
CA ILE A 94 -15.62 3.89 10.78
C ILE A 94 -16.88 4.35 11.50
N ARG A 95 -17.40 3.53 12.42
CA ARG A 95 -18.65 3.80 13.16
C ARG A 95 -18.60 5.03 14.06
N GLU A 96 -17.42 5.45 14.49
CA GLU A 96 -17.22 6.60 15.39
C GLU A 96 -17.42 7.93 14.68
N ILE A 97 -17.38 7.95 13.34
CA ILE A 97 -17.41 9.19 12.55
C ILE A 97 -18.62 9.20 11.62
N GLU A 98 -19.18 10.38 11.40
CA GLU A 98 -20.18 10.65 10.37
C GLU A 98 -19.64 11.72 9.43
N ILE A 99 -19.44 11.37 8.16
CA ILE A 99 -19.03 12.36 7.14
C ILE A 99 -20.28 13.11 6.69
N THR A 100 -20.49 14.29 7.27
CA THR A 100 -21.66 15.14 7.01
C THR A 100 -21.54 15.92 5.70
N SER A 101 -20.31 16.12 5.21
CA SER A 101 -20.04 16.79 3.95
C SER A 101 -18.76 16.28 3.30
N GLN A 102 -18.82 16.04 1.99
CA GLN A 102 -17.66 15.75 1.17
C GLN A 102 -17.52 16.80 0.06
N LYS A 103 -16.34 17.39 -0.03
CA LYS A 103 -15.98 18.38 -1.05
C LYS A 103 -14.78 17.91 -1.84
N ARG A 104 -14.84 18.02 -3.17
CA ARG A 104 -13.70 17.84 -4.07
C ARG A 104 -13.29 19.19 -4.64
N LEU A 105 -12.00 19.49 -4.57
CA LEU A 105 -11.41 20.73 -5.06
C LEU A 105 -10.28 20.43 -6.04
N GLU A 106 -10.30 21.11 -7.19
CA GLU A 106 -9.17 21.10 -8.10
C GLU A 106 -8.05 22.00 -7.57
N MET A 107 -6.80 21.54 -7.60
CA MET A 107 -5.66 22.26 -7.02
C MET A 107 -5.45 23.64 -7.65
N GLY A 108 -5.88 23.82 -8.91
CA GLY A 108 -5.85 25.10 -9.61
C GLY A 108 -6.85 26.13 -9.08
N SER A 109 -7.89 25.70 -8.36
CA SER A 109 -8.94 26.55 -7.81
C SER A 109 -8.42 27.49 -6.72
N GLY A 110 -9.02 28.67 -6.59
CA GLY A 110 -8.63 29.66 -5.58
C GLY A 110 -8.74 29.12 -4.16
N GLU A 111 -9.77 28.33 -3.88
CA GLU A 111 -9.98 27.71 -2.56
C GLU A 111 -8.95 26.62 -2.26
N ALA A 112 -8.65 25.72 -3.21
CA ALA A 112 -7.62 24.71 -2.99
C ALA A 112 -6.26 25.34 -2.72
N LYS A 113 -5.89 26.40 -3.45
CA LYS A 113 -4.63 27.13 -3.24
C LYS A 113 -4.53 27.69 -1.83
N GLN A 114 -5.60 28.27 -1.31
CA GLN A 114 -5.64 28.76 0.07
C GLN A 114 -5.44 27.64 1.09
N LEU A 115 -6.06 26.47 0.88
CA LEU A 115 -5.91 25.32 1.79
C LEU A 115 -4.50 24.71 1.70
N ILE A 116 -3.95 24.59 0.49
CA ILE A 116 -2.58 24.12 0.23
C ILE A 116 -1.58 25.03 0.96
N GLU A 117 -1.74 26.34 0.86
CA GLU A 117 -0.87 27.30 1.55
C GLU A 117 -1.07 27.24 3.07
N LYS A 118 -2.32 27.34 3.54
CA LYS A 118 -2.66 27.35 4.98
C LYS A 118 -2.10 26.13 5.69
N TYR A 119 -2.31 24.95 5.13
CA TYR A 119 -1.88 23.70 5.74
C TYR A 119 -0.55 23.20 5.18
N ARG A 120 0.15 23.94 4.32
CA ARG A 120 1.43 23.52 3.72
C ARG A 120 1.34 22.11 3.09
N ILE A 121 0.35 21.88 2.24
CA ILE A 121 0.19 20.59 1.57
C ILE A 121 1.29 20.45 0.51
N GLU A 122 2.15 19.45 0.67
CA GLU A 122 3.31 19.23 -0.19
C GLU A 122 3.03 18.26 -1.34
N ARG A 123 1.94 17.48 -1.26
CA ARG A 123 1.62 16.40 -2.20
C ARG A 123 0.15 16.41 -2.58
N ILE A 124 -0.13 16.20 -3.86
CA ILE A 124 -1.49 16.03 -4.41
C ILE A 124 -1.60 14.65 -5.04
N PRO A 125 -2.70 13.90 -4.81
CA PRO A 125 -3.88 14.33 -4.07
C PRO A 125 -3.68 14.37 -2.56
N SER A 126 -4.57 15.10 -1.87
CA SER A 126 -4.54 15.24 -0.41
C SER A 126 -5.94 15.24 0.17
N VAL A 127 -6.07 14.73 1.41
CA VAL A 127 -7.30 14.75 2.20
C VAL A 127 -7.11 15.68 3.40
N LEU A 128 -8.15 16.47 3.67
CA LEU A 128 -8.31 17.25 4.89
C LEU A 128 -9.59 16.79 5.59
N LEU A 129 -9.50 16.45 6.88
CA LEU A 129 -10.65 16.19 7.73
C LEU A 129 -10.81 17.34 8.73
N GLN A 130 -12.03 17.85 8.86
CA GLN A 130 -12.36 18.97 9.75
C GLN A 130 -13.64 18.65 10.54
N GLY A 131 -13.97 19.44 11.56
CA GLY A 131 -15.09 19.20 12.46
C GLY A 131 -14.65 18.65 13.81
N GLN A 132 -15.37 17.67 14.35
CA GLN A 132 -15.12 17.06 15.66
C GLN A 132 -14.01 15.98 15.61
N THR A 133 -13.00 16.16 14.77
CA THR A 133 -11.91 15.17 14.55
C THR A 133 -11.13 14.82 15.82
N LYS A 134 -11.06 15.73 16.80
CA LYS A 134 -10.41 15.51 18.10
C LYS A 134 -11.20 14.60 19.03
N GLU A 135 -12.50 14.44 18.78
CA GLU A 135 -13.41 13.59 19.58
C GLU A 135 -13.42 12.15 19.04
N ALA A 136 -13.00 11.93 17.79
CA ALA A 136 -12.79 10.61 17.21
C ALA A 136 -11.46 10.00 17.70
N THR A 137 -11.53 9.12 18.68
CA THR A 137 -10.38 8.39 19.24
C THR A 137 -9.65 7.63 18.15
N VAL A 138 -10.38 6.92 17.28
CA VAL A 138 -9.80 6.18 16.16
C VAL A 138 -9.00 7.08 15.21
N LEU A 139 -9.40 8.33 14.98
CA LEU A 139 -8.65 9.25 14.14
C LEU A 139 -7.44 9.81 14.89
N THR A 140 -7.61 10.27 16.12
CA THR A 140 -6.50 10.88 16.89
C THR A 140 -5.35 9.91 17.18
N GLU A 141 -5.65 8.64 17.41
CA GLU A 141 -4.63 7.61 17.65
C GLU A 141 -3.88 7.21 16.35
N ASN A 142 -4.56 7.21 15.20
CA ASN A 142 -4.03 6.61 13.97
C ASN A 142 -3.57 7.62 12.92
N TRP A 143 -4.15 8.82 12.90
CA TRP A 143 -3.82 9.86 11.93
C TRP A 143 -2.35 10.26 11.92
N PRO A 144 -1.62 10.32 13.05
CA PRO A 144 -0.19 10.65 13.05
C PRO A 144 0.69 9.74 12.17
N THR A 145 0.20 8.53 11.81
CA THR A 145 0.91 7.65 10.88
C THR A 145 0.72 8.06 9.40
N LEU A 146 -0.36 8.79 9.11
CA LEU A 146 -0.75 9.20 7.77
C LEU A 146 -0.46 10.68 7.51
N GLY A 147 -0.45 11.48 8.56
CA GLY A 147 -0.46 12.92 8.43
C GLY A 147 -0.21 13.68 9.72
N SER A 148 -0.67 14.93 9.75
CA SER A 148 -0.56 15.82 10.90
C SER A 148 -1.92 16.29 11.38
N ILE A 149 -1.98 16.66 12.65
CA ILE A 149 -3.13 17.33 13.26
C ILE A 149 -2.73 18.79 13.48
N GLU A 150 -3.41 19.70 12.80
CA GLU A 150 -3.14 21.13 12.83
C GLU A 150 -3.68 21.78 14.11
N THR A 151 -3.25 23.01 14.39
CA THR A 151 -3.66 23.73 15.61
C THR A 151 -5.17 23.96 15.71
N ASP A 152 -5.84 24.14 14.56
CA ASP A 152 -7.30 24.29 14.49
C ASP A 152 -8.05 22.94 14.54
N GLY A 153 -7.34 21.82 14.68
CA GLY A 153 -7.91 20.48 14.70
C GLY A 153 -8.09 19.85 13.33
N THR A 154 -7.78 20.57 12.24
CA THR A 154 -7.78 19.97 10.90
C THR A 154 -6.76 18.84 10.85
N MET A 155 -7.16 17.68 10.33
CA MET A 155 -6.27 16.56 10.09
C MET A 155 -5.88 16.56 8.61
N ALA A 156 -4.59 16.75 8.31
CA ALA A 156 -4.08 16.84 6.95
C ALA A 156 -3.25 15.61 6.59
N LEU A 157 -3.53 14.99 5.44
CA LEU A 157 -2.76 13.86 4.91
C LEU A 157 -1.37 14.35 4.47
N ARG A 158 -0.30 13.70 4.94
CA ARG A 158 1.10 14.06 4.60
C ARG A 158 1.82 12.94 3.87
N ASN A 159 1.56 11.71 4.29
CA ASN A 159 2.14 10.50 3.74
C ASN A 159 1.26 9.98 2.61
N VAL A 160 1.21 10.75 1.52
CA VAL A 160 0.56 10.32 0.28
C VAL A 160 1.45 9.27 -0.40
N PRO A 161 0.95 8.04 -0.64
CA PRO A 161 1.71 7.05 -1.39
C PRO A 161 1.91 7.53 -2.84
N PRO A 162 3.02 7.17 -3.51
CA PRO A 162 3.16 7.45 -4.93
C PRO A 162 2.08 6.72 -5.75
N ILE A 163 1.59 7.27 -6.85
CA ILE A 163 2.08 8.43 -7.62
C ILE A 163 1.43 9.73 -7.15
N TYR A 164 2.22 10.77 -6.87
CA TYR A 164 1.71 12.07 -6.42
C TYR A 164 2.41 13.24 -7.12
N LEU A 165 1.74 14.39 -7.17
CA LEU A 165 2.32 15.64 -7.62
C LEU A 165 2.93 16.39 -6.43
N GLU A 166 4.21 16.73 -6.52
CA GLU A 166 4.89 17.60 -5.55
C GLU A 166 4.48 19.06 -5.79
N THR A 167 3.84 19.71 -4.82
CA THR A 167 3.24 21.04 -5.00
C THR A 167 4.28 22.14 -5.16
N SER A 168 5.48 21.97 -4.60
CA SER A 168 6.56 22.97 -4.66
C SER A 168 7.23 23.02 -6.03
N THR A 169 7.34 21.89 -6.73
CA THR A 169 8.03 21.81 -8.02
C THR A 169 7.09 21.54 -9.20
N GLY A 170 5.84 21.13 -8.94
CA GLY A 170 4.91 20.64 -9.94
C GLY A 170 5.37 19.34 -10.62
N LYS A 171 6.26 18.58 -9.99
CA LYS A 171 6.79 17.33 -10.55
C LYS A 171 5.95 16.15 -10.08
N LEU A 172 5.64 15.25 -11.00
CA LEU A 172 5.06 13.95 -10.69
C LEU A 172 6.15 13.05 -10.10
N ARG A 173 5.82 12.34 -9.02
CA ARG A 173 6.75 11.51 -8.25
C ARG A 173 6.23 10.08 -8.18
N GLY A 174 7.15 9.12 -8.26
CA GLY A 174 6.87 7.68 -8.18
C GLY A 174 6.36 7.02 -9.45
N GLU A 175 6.40 7.67 -10.61
CA GLU A 175 6.18 6.95 -11.86
C GLU A 175 7.30 5.92 -12.08
N THR A 176 6.90 4.68 -12.35
CA THR A 176 7.82 3.57 -12.55
C THR A 176 7.45 2.76 -13.79
N ARG A 177 8.45 2.17 -14.44
CA ARG A 177 8.26 1.27 -15.57
C ARG A 177 8.93 -0.06 -15.29
N ALA A 178 8.28 -1.14 -15.67
CA ALA A 178 8.81 -2.48 -15.53
C ALA A 178 8.97 -3.14 -16.91
N THR A 179 10.15 -3.71 -17.14
CA THR A 179 10.41 -4.60 -18.25
C THR A 179 10.63 -6.01 -17.69
N PHE A 180 9.73 -6.93 -18.03
CA PHE A 180 9.78 -8.34 -17.61
C PHE A 180 10.45 -9.17 -18.70
N ILE A 181 11.45 -9.97 -18.33
CA ILE A 181 12.13 -10.90 -19.23
C ILE A 181 11.42 -12.25 -19.13
N SER A 182 10.69 -12.61 -20.18
CA SER A 182 9.89 -13.84 -20.25
C SER A 182 10.62 -14.99 -20.94
N VAL A 183 10.16 -16.21 -20.68
CA VAL A 183 10.75 -17.47 -21.19
C VAL A 183 9.69 -18.32 -21.91
N PRO A 184 9.07 -17.81 -22.99
CA PRO A 184 7.87 -18.40 -23.57
C PRO A 184 8.09 -19.77 -24.22
N ASP A 185 9.33 -20.13 -24.56
CA ASP A 185 9.67 -21.40 -25.21
C ASP A 185 10.11 -22.51 -24.24
N LYS A 186 10.08 -22.26 -22.91
CA LYS A 186 10.41 -23.24 -21.87
C LYS A 186 9.18 -23.57 -21.02
N ASN A 187 8.61 -24.74 -21.27
CA ASN A 187 7.47 -25.24 -20.50
C ASN A 187 7.81 -25.32 -18.99
N GLY A 188 6.86 -24.88 -18.16
CA GLY A 188 6.95 -24.98 -16.71
C GLY A 188 7.65 -23.80 -16.03
N VAL A 189 8.28 -22.88 -16.77
CA VAL A 189 8.78 -21.61 -16.24
C VAL A 189 7.59 -20.70 -15.92
N PHE A 190 7.62 -20.01 -14.78
CA PHE A 190 6.49 -19.17 -14.33
C PHE A 190 6.31 -17.90 -15.20
N ASP A 191 5.11 -17.31 -15.14
CA ASP A 191 4.82 -16.05 -15.82
C ASP A 191 5.48 -14.88 -15.07
N ALA A 192 6.45 -14.26 -15.74
CA ALA A 192 7.26 -13.17 -15.19
C ALA A 192 6.41 -11.96 -14.81
N GLU A 193 5.50 -11.54 -15.70
CA GLU A 193 4.75 -10.31 -15.52
C GLU A 193 3.77 -10.45 -14.35
N GLU A 194 3.02 -11.56 -14.30
CA GLU A 194 2.05 -11.79 -13.23
C GLU A 194 2.72 -11.88 -11.86
N ALA A 195 3.72 -12.78 -11.73
CA ALA A 195 4.37 -13.04 -10.45
C ALA A 195 5.10 -11.80 -9.92
N TYR A 196 5.87 -11.10 -10.77
CA TYR A 196 6.63 -9.94 -10.34
C TYR A 196 5.76 -8.69 -10.14
N THR A 197 4.70 -8.51 -10.92
CA THR A 197 3.73 -7.42 -10.67
C THR A 197 3.12 -7.59 -9.29
N GLN A 198 2.70 -8.82 -8.93
CA GLN A 198 2.16 -9.09 -7.61
C GLN A 198 3.20 -8.80 -6.52
N ILE A 199 4.46 -9.25 -6.66
CA ILE A 199 5.50 -8.98 -5.65
C ILE A 199 5.76 -7.48 -5.49
N LEU A 200 5.91 -6.73 -6.60
CA LEU A 200 6.12 -5.29 -6.59
C LEU A 200 5.02 -4.56 -5.83
N GLN A 201 3.80 -4.96 -6.12
CA GLN A 201 2.60 -4.44 -5.51
C GLN A 201 2.48 -4.80 -4.01
N SER A 202 2.67 -6.08 -3.68
CA SER A 202 2.51 -6.64 -2.34
C SER A 202 3.58 -6.20 -1.35
N ALA A 203 4.84 -6.30 -1.77
CA ALA A 203 5.97 -6.09 -0.88
C ALA A 203 6.42 -4.63 -0.85
N PHE A 204 6.19 -3.89 -1.94
CA PHE A 204 6.76 -2.55 -2.11
C PHE A 204 5.72 -1.47 -2.38
N GLY A 205 4.45 -1.82 -2.59
CA GLY A 205 3.43 -0.86 -3.01
C GLY A 205 3.69 -0.24 -4.38
N VAL A 206 4.58 -0.83 -5.18
CA VAL A 206 4.97 -0.33 -6.50
C VAL A 206 4.01 -0.90 -7.54
N ASN A 207 3.37 -0.02 -8.30
CA ASN A 207 2.54 -0.39 -9.44
C ASN A 207 3.06 0.32 -10.69
N PRO A 208 3.85 -0.36 -11.54
CA PRO A 208 4.40 0.27 -12.74
C PRO A 208 3.32 0.83 -13.67
N VAL A 209 3.52 2.07 -14.13
CA VAL A 209 2.60 2.74 -15.07
C VAL A 209 2.71 2.19 -16.47
N GLU A 210 3.93 1.77 -16.84
CA GLU A 210 4.20 1.08 -18.08
C GLU A 210 4.80 -0.29 -17.74
N LYS A 211 4.28 -1.31 -18.42
CA LYS A 211 4.72 -2.67 -18.31
C LYS A 211 5.00 -3.19 -19.71
N GLU A 212 6.17 -3.79 -19.87
CA GLU A 212 6.57 -4.43 -21.10
C GLU A 212 7.11 -5.82 -20.81
N THR A 213 6.77 -6.77 -21.67
CA THR A 213 7.27 -8.13 -21.57
C THR A 213 8.11 -8.46 -22.80
N VAL A 214 9.38 -8.75 -22.58
CA VAL A 214 10.37 -9.03 -23.62
C VAL A 214 10.80 -10.49 -23.53
N SER A 215 10.66 -11.24 -24.63
CA SER A 215 11.17 -12.61 -24.69
C SER A 215 12.70 -12.62 -24.64
N TYR A 216 13.28 -13.44 -23.76
CA TYR A 216 14.74 -13.55 -23.60
C TYR A 216 15.49 -13.92 -24.89
N ASN A 217 14.83 -14.65 -25.80
CA ASN A 217 15.42 -15.13 -27.06
C ASN A 217 15.27 -14.13 -28.23
N SER A 218 14.55 -13.02 -28.02
CA SER A 218 14.43 -11.93 -29.00
C SER A 218 15.73 -11.11 -29.10
N PRO A 219 15.95 -10.33 -30.18
CA PRO A 219 17.11 -9.43 -30.28
C PRO A 219 17.22 -8.45 -29.09
N GLU A 220 16.08 -7.91 -28.64
CA GLU A 220 16.01 -7.00 -27.51
C GLU A 220 16.29 -7.71 -26.18
N GLY A 221 15.66 -8.87 -25.96
CA GLY A 221 15.90 -9.68 -24.76
C GLY A 221 17.38 -10.04 -24.61
N LYS A 222 18.03 -10.50 -25.68
CA LYS A 222 19.47 -10.78 -25.69
C LYS A 222 20.33 -9.56 -25.36
N THR A 223 19.91 -8.39 -25.83
CA THR A 223 20.57 -7.12 -25.50
C THR A 223 20.46 -6.82 -24.01
N LEU A 224 19.28 -6.98 -23.41
CA LEU A 224 19.05 -6.77 -21.98
C LEU A 224 19.80 -7.79 -21.12
N LEU A 225 19.78 -9.06 -21.49
CA LEU A 225 20.55 -10.12 -20.82
C LEU A 225 22.04 -9.78 -20.78
N SER A 226 22.60 -9.37 -21.92
CA SER A 226 24.01 -8.99 -22.02
C SER A 226 24.32 -7.70 -21.26
N LYS A 227 23.45 -6.70 -21.35
CA LYS A 227 23.65 -5.40 -20.69
C LYS A 227 23.71 -5.55 -19.16
N TYR A 228 22.82 -6.36 -18.60
CA TYR A 228 22.67 -6.51 -17.15
C TYR A 228 23.27 -7.79 -16.58
N MET A 229 24.00 -8.56 -17.40
CA MET A 229 24.67 -9.80 -17.04
C MET A 229 23.71 -10.78 -16.33
N LEU A 230 22.58 -11.06 -16.96
CA LEU A 230 21.56 -11.94 -16.41
C LEU A 230 21.91 -13.41 -16.71
N GLU A 231 22.06 -14.20 -15.66
CA GLU A 231 22.38 -15.64 -15.72
C GLU A 231 21.12 -16.52 -15.52
N LYS A 232 20.08 -15.97 -14.90
CA LYS A 232 18.83 -16.67 -14.59
C LYS A 232 17.64 -15.83 -14.97
N ILE A 233 16.61 -16.48 -15.50
CA ILE A 233 15.35 -15.86 -15.92
C ILE A 233 14.17 -16.76 -15.52
N PRO A 234 12.96 -16.24 -15.29
CA PRO A 234 12.51 -14.88 -15.53
C PRO A 234 13.21 -13.83 -14.66
N ALA A 235 13.39 -12.62 -15.19
CA ALA A 235 13.96 -11.49 -14.48
C ALA A 235 13.12 -10.24 -14.76
N PHE A 236 13.30 -9.17 -14.00
CA PHE A 236 12.69 -7.90 -14.36
C PHE A 236 13.61 -6.71 -14.05
N ILE A 237 13.40 -5.66 -14.84
CA ILE A 237 14.11 -4.39 -14.78
C ILE A 237 13.08 -3.34 -14.39
N LEU A 238 13.34 -2.60 -13.33
CA LEU A 238 12.48 -1.53 -12.86
C LEU A 238 13.23 -0.20 -13.01
N SER A 239 12.55 0.79 -13.57
CA SER A 239 13.09 2.13 -13.82
C SER A 239 12.09 3.19 -13.36
N GLY A 240 12.53 4.44 -13.25
CA GLY A 240 11.70 5.58 -12.87
C GLY A 240 12.03 6.14 -11.49
N ASP A 241 11.06 6.78 -10.85
CA ASP A 241 11.26 7.54 -9.61
C ASP A 241 11.02 6.68 -8.36
N LEU A 242 11.79 5.60 -8.23
CA LEU A 242 11.67 4.64 -7.14
C LEU A 242 12.02 5.22 -5.76
N ASN A 243 12.76 6.32 -5.72
CA ASN A 243 13.06 7.04 -4.48
C ASN A 243 11.82 7.68 -3.84
N ALA A 244 10.70 7.78 -4.56
CA ALA A 244 9.43 8.22 -3.97
C ALA A 244 8.80 7.14 -3.06
N TYR A 245 9.22 5.88 -3.19
CA TYR A 245 8.73 4.76 -2.38
C TYR A 245 9.63 4.58 -1.16
N SER A 246 9.12 4.97 0.01
CA SER A 246 9.87 4.91 1.27
C SER A 246 10.35 3.49 1.58
N GLY A 247 11.66 3.32 1.82
CA GLY A 247 12.26 2.03 2.17
C GLY A 247 12.52 1.11 0.97
N PHE A 248 12.14 1.50 -0.25
CA PHE A 248 12.32 0.66 -1.43
C PHE A 248 13.80 0.35 -1.72
N PRO A 249 14.72 1.34 -1.78
CA PRO A 249 16.11 1.06 -2.08
C PRO A 249 16.77 0.10 -1.09
N GLU A 250 16.45 0.21 0.19
CA GLU A 250 17.01 -0.62 1.26
C GLU A 250 16.52 -2.08 1.17
N LEU A 251 15.23 -2.28 0.89
CA LEU A 251 14.65 -3.61 0.75
C LEU A 251 15.08 -4.29 -0.55
N TRP A 252 15.23 -3.51 -1.63
CA TRP A 252 15.60 -4.03 -2.94
C TRP A 252 16.93 -4.80 -2.96
N LEU A 253 17.93 -4.30 -2.21
CA LEU A 253 19.28 -4.88 -2.17
C LEU A 253 19.32 -6.33 -1.66
N GLN A 254 18.24 -6.83 -1.06
CA GLN A 254 18.11 -8.22 -0.66
C GLN A 254 17.87 -9.16 -1.86
N GLY A 255 17.12 -8.69 -2.86
CA GLY A 255 16.68 -9.46 -4.03
C GLY A 255 17.34 -9.07 -5.36
N GLY A 256 17.89 -7.87 -5.46
CA GLY A 256 18.40 -7.32 -6.72
C GLY A 256 19.58 -6.37 -6.55
N THR A 257 19.91 -5.67 -7.63
CA THR A 257 20.96 -4.62 -7.67
C THR A 257 20.43 -3.33 -8.26
N VAL A 258 21.19 -2.25 -8.06
CA VAL A 258 20.98 -0.97 -8.76
C VAL A 258 22.17 -0.75 -9.68
N GLU A 259 21.90 -0.53 -10.95
CA GLU A 259 22.92 -0.34 -11.98
C GLU A 259 23.32 1.14 -12.11
N ALA A 260 24.45 1.39 -12.77
CA ALA A 260 24.99 2.74 -12.92
C ALA A 260 24.06 3.69 -13.73
N ASP A 261 23.15 3.12 -14.53
CA ASP A 261 22.12 3.87 -15.26
C ASP A 261 20.85 4.14 -14.44
N GLY A 262 20.84 3.76 -13.15
CA GLY A 262 19.74 3.99 -12.22
C GLY A 262 18.65 2.92 -12.26
N ASN A 263 18.81 1.87 -13.07
CA ASN A 263 17.83 0.78 -13.15
C ASN A 263 18.02 -0.24 -12.01
N TYR A 264 16.90 -0.77 -11.54
CA TYR A 264 16.82 -1.77 -10.49
C TYR A 264 16.60 -3.14 -11.13
N ILE A 265 17.54 -4.07 -10.94
CA ILE A 265 17.54 -5.37 -11.63
C ILE A 265 17.31 -6.50 -10.63
N PHE A 266 16.22 -7.25 -10.80
CA PHE A 266 15.97 -8.45 -10.02
C PHE A 266 16.61 -9.65 -10.71
N ARG A 267 17.46 -10.37 -9.97
CA ARG A 267 18.30 -11.46 -10.53
C ARG A 267 18.10 -12.82 -9.87
N LYS A 268 17.19 -12.92 -8.90
CA LYS A 268 17.06 -14.10 -8.03
C LYS A 268 15.69 -14.78 -8.18
N PRO A 269 15.33 -15.31 -9.36
CA PRO A 269 14.06 -16.02 -9.53
C PRO A 269 13.91 -17.20 -8.55
N GLU A 270 15.00 -17.80 -8.09
CA GLU A 270 14.99 -18.83 -7.05
C GLU A 270 14.47 -18.36 -5.69
N ALA A 271 14.37 -17.05 -5.44
CA ALA A 271 13.77 -16.51 -4.24
C ALA A 271 12.24 -16.70 -4.21
N ILE A 272 11.62 -16.95 -5.38
CA ILE A 272 10.19 -17.25 -5.51
C ILE A 272 10.00 -18.76 -5.39
N GLN A 273 9.79 -19.22 -4.16
CA GLN A 273 9.64 -20.65 -3.85
C GLN A 273 8.49 -21.30 -4.63
N GLY A 274 8.69 -22.57 -5.02
CA GLY A 274 7.64 -23.36 -5.68
C GLY A 274 7.42 -22.98 -7.15
N THR A 275 8.35 -22.25 -7.76
CA THR A 275 8.32 -21.90 -9.18
C THR A 275 9.54 -22.48 -9.91
N ASN A 276 9.45 -22.64 -11.23
CA ASN A 276 10.62 -23.01 -12.03
C ASN A 276 11.17 -21.81 -12.77
N TYR A 277 12.49 -21.75 -12.89
CA TYR A 277 13.20 -20.73 -13.66
C TYR A 277 14.16 -21.40 -14.63
N PHE A 278 14.62 -20.66 -15.63
CA PHE A 278 15.59 -21.11 -16.61
C PHE A 278 16.98 -20.54 -16.29
N ASP A 279 17.94 -21.43 -16.13
CA ASP A 279 19.35 -21.13 -15.90
C ASP A 279 20.05 -21.09 -17.25
N LEU A 280 20.53 -19.90 -17.65
CA LEU A 280 21.10 -19.66 -18.98
C LEU A 280 22.45 -20.35 -19.14
N ASP A 281 23.22 -20.51 -18.06
CA ASP A 281 24.52 -21.16 -18.08
C ASP A 281 24.40 -22.67 -18.24
N LYS A 282 23.39 -23.27 -17.59
CA LYS A 282 23.10 -24.70 -17.72
C LYS A 282 22.21 -25.03 -18.91
N ASN A 283 21.52 -24.04 -19.47
CA ASN A 283 20.50 -24.22 -20.50
C ASN A 283 19.40 -25.21 -20.06
N GLU A 284 18.98 -25.13 -18.80
CA GLU A 284 18.04 -26.04 -18.15
C GLU A 284 16.98 -25.29 -17.34
N VAL A 285 15.79 -25.88 -17.23
CA VAL A 285 14.74 -25.43 -16.30
C VAL A 285 15.00 -26.04 -14.93
N ILE A 286 15.07 -25.20 -13.90
CA ILE A 286 15.37 -25.56 -12.52
C ILE A 286 14.18 -25.22 -11.63
N GLU A 287 13.82 -26.14 -10.74
CA GLU A 287 12.83 -25.91 -9.68
C GLU A 287 13.46 -25.13 -8.52
N ALA A 288 12.80 -24.05 -8.08
CA ALA A 288 13.18 -23.30 -6.88
C ALA A 288 12.83 -24.11 -5.62
N VAL A 289 13.74 -25.01 -5.24
CA VAL A 289 13.62 -25.84 -4.04
C VAL A 289 13.77 -24.99 -2.77
N GLN A 290 12.96 -25.29 -1.75
CA GLN A 290 13.16 -24.73 -0.42
C GLN A 290 14.57 -25.08 0.06
N GLN A 291 15.41 -24.06 0.31
CA GLN A 291 16.64 -24.28 1.06
C GLN A 291 16.22 -24.81 2.44
N GLY A 292 16.54 -26.07 2.72
CA GLY A 292 16.09 -26.80 3.89
C GLY A 292 16.30 -26.00 5.17
N GLN A 293 15.19 -25.70 5.84
CA GLN A 293 15.15 -25.42 7.28
C GLN A 293 15.28 -26.72 8.06
#